data_AF-A0AAN8QGT1-F1
#
_entry.id   AF-A0AAN8QGT1-F1
#
_cell.length_a   1.000
_cell.length_b   1.000
_cell.length_c   1.000
_cell.angle_alpha   90.00
_cell.angle_beta   90.00
_cell.angle_gamma   90.00
#
_symmetry.space_group_name_H-M   'P 1'
#
loop_
_entity.id
_entity.type
_entity.pdbx_description
1 polymer ?
#
loop_
_entity_poly.entity_id
_entity_poly.type
_entity_poly.pdbx_seq_one_letter_code
_entity_poly.pdbx_strand_id
1 'polypeptide(L)'
;MAGRYELTLVGAIIILISYFNVDGNICVKPDPVLHRLQSGRKLNAQPFSVYNSNGLMDCYRQCGLYSLCRAINYNLLTLSCELISSDNSSVRVVSNGVVLDRAFMNPEMLGSCRDHDCPHNTRCEERGRDFTCVTVGCTGLPSTNFVNSSSFLIKPLWVIDETILYACEVGYYPSVNATCTSSGTFSAFVCKAFTACSHLAKCHKSVEAGEYWFHIKKMGGRVKSYCHSGSSPPFITLSGYNTASTPGYLPDPINGGCEVSPIDPTIYQQVGKTDYQKTRFRSSSGTLNIGGNSFSNTTQNYQRFGIAGDCYSGNITSGCPAIGYFIINTTGTGLRIKSSMQWRTWGVDGRIENITRLDDGLVIEGRCGGGVSEGNCGGCEPDGNPTLEFDPTYTPDFESATMPYCKALL
;
A
#
# COMPACT_ATOMS: atom_id res chain seq x y z
N MET A 1 55.08 57.71 52.69
CA MET A 1 55.71 57.25 51.44
C MET A 1 55.85 55.74 51.49
N ALA A 2 55.68 55.09 50.34
CA ALA A 2 55.86 53.66 49.98
C ALA A 2 56.76 52.81 50.90
N GLY A 3 56.59 51.50 51.07
CA GLY A 3 55.87 50.45 50.34
C GLY A 3 55.90 49.12 51.14
N ARG A 4 55.04 48.13 50.85
CA ARG A 4 55.31 46.91 50.03
C ARG A 4 56.46 46.04 50.61
N TYR A 5 56.36 44.75 50.95
CA TYR A 5 55.56 43.59 50.47
C TYR A 5 55.54 42.41 51.49
N GLU A 6 54.47 41.60 51.34
CA GLU A 6 54.32 40.13 51.44
C GLU A 6 55.16 39.25 52.39
N LEU A 7 54.44 38.36 53.10
CA LEU A 7 54.71 36.92 52.99
C LEU A 7 53.42 36.10 53.25
N THR A 8 53.07 35.26 52.28
CA THR A 8 51.95 34.31 52.31
C THR A 8 52.39 33.04 53.04
N LEU A 9 51.63 32.57 54.03
CA LEU A 9 51.75 31.20 54.52
C LEU A 9 50.37 30.60 54.79
N VAL A 10 50.20 29.42 54.19
CA VAL A 10 49.03 28.53 54.20
C VAL A 10 48.69 28.10 55.62
N GLY A 11 47.42 28.24 56.02
CA GLY A 11 46.91 27.79 57.32
C GLY A 11 45.45 27.37 57.21
N ALA A 12 45.20 26.09 57.53
CA ALA A 12 43.93 25.41 57.47
C ALA A 12 42.80 26.12 58.24
N ILE A 13 41.61 26.21 57.64
CA ILE A 13 40.39 26.60 58.34
C ILE A 13 39.73 25.33 58.89
N ILE A 14 39.85 25.21 60.21
CA ILE A 14 39.09 24.33 61.07
C ILE A 14 37.63 24.82 61.14
N ILE A 15 36.74 23.83 61.10
CA ILE A 15 35.29 23.89 61.20
C ILE A 15 34.83 24.65 62.44
N LEU A 16 33.84 25.55 62.27
CA LEU A 16 32.89 25.92 63.32
C LEU A 16 31.48 25.97 62.73
N ILE A 17 30.78 24.85 62.87
CA ILE A 17 29.33 24.73 62.67
C ILE A 17 28.66 25.48 63.84
N SER A 18 27.94 26.55 63.53
CA SER A 18 26.99 27.15 64.47
C SER A 18 25.61 26.56 64.20
N TYR A 19 25.14 25.79 65.18
CA TYR A 19 23.75 25.46 65.51
C TYR A 19 22.66 26.15 64.67
N PHE A 20 22.11 25.40 63.71
CA PHE A 20 20.66 25.45 63.47
C PHE A 20 20.06 24.19 64.07
N ASN A 21 19.36 24.39 65.18
CA ASN A 21 18.53 23.39 65.83
C ASN A 21 17.30 23.16 64.94
N VAL A 22 17.32 22.07 64.18
CA VAL A 22 16.13 21.53 63.51
C VAL A 22 15.76 20.25 64.26
N ASP A 23 14.96 20.42 65.32
CA ASP A 23 14.22 19.33 65.92
C ASP A 23 13.24 18.79 64.87
N GLY A 24 13.59 17.63 64.32
CA GLY A 24 12.81 16.97 63.27
C GLY A 24 13.64 16.34 62.17
N ASN A 25 14.82 15.78 62.47
CA ASN A 25 15.45 14.83 61.54
C ASN A 25 14.62 13.56 61.50
N ILE A 26 13.64 13.51 60.60
CA ILE A 26 13.12 12.24 60.10
C ILE A 26 14.27 11.62 59.31
N CYS A 27 15.06 10.79 59.98
CA CYS A 27 15.93 9.84 59.33
C CYS A 27 15.04 8.85 58.57
N VAL A 28 14.64 9.21 57.35
CA VAL A 28 14.10 8.24 56.41
C VAL A 28 15.26 7.28 56.13
N LYS A 29 15.08 5.99 56.46
CA LYS A 29 16.02 4.95 56.03
C LYS A 29 16.37 5.21 54.55
N PRO A 30 17.65 5.19 54.14
CA PRO A 30 18.00 5.34 52.74
C PRO A 30 17.16 4.34 51.96
N ASP A 31 16.36 4.86 51.03
CA ASP A 31 15.44 4.05 50.26
C ASP A 31 16.29 2.96 49.55
N PRO A 32 16.01 1.66 49.73
CA PRO A 32 16.75 0.59 49.07
C PRO A 32 16.82 0.74 47.55
N VAL A 33 15.98 1.59 46.95
CA VAL A 33 16.03 2.02 45.55
C VAL A 33 17.39 2.63 45.16
N LEU A 34 18.05 3.40 46.03
CA LEU A 34 19.32 4.09 45.71
C LEU A 34 20.47 3.11 45.39
N HIS A 35 20.47 1.91 45.98
CA HIS A 35 21.51 0.90 45.73
C HIS A 35 21.36 0.17 44.39
N ARG A 36 20.20 0.31 43.73
CA ARG A 36 19.91 -0.35 42.44
C ARG A 36 19.88 0.62 41.27
N LEU A 37 20.29 1.87 41.51
CA LEU A 37 20.46 2.91 40.49
C LEU A 37 21.59 2.53 39.53
N GLN A 38 21.24 2.46 38.24
CA GLN A 38 22.22 2.30 37.19
C GLN A 38 22.57 3.68 36.61
N SER A 39 23.50 4.38 37.25
CA SER A 39 24.01 5.67 36.79
C SER A 39 24.92 5.53 35.57
N GLY A 40 24.94 6.56 34.73
CA GLY A 40 25.72 6.58 33.49
C GLY A 40 25.12 5.73 32.37
N ARG A 41 23.83 5.39 32.44
CA ARG A 41 23.19 4.41 31.54
C ARG A 41 21.81 4.88 31.06
N LYS A 42 21.37 4.32 29.93
CA LYS A 42 20.03 4.51 29.35
C LYS A 42 19.60 3.24 28.61
N LEU A 43 18.35 2.81 28.76
CA LEU A 43 17.75 1.76 27.95
C LEU A 43 17.54 2.24 26.52
N ASN A 44 17.94 1.43 25.55
CA ASN A 44 17.74 1.65 24.13
C ASN A 44 16.36 1.12 23.71
N ALA A 45 15.32 1.73 24.27
CA ALA A 45 13.92 1.43 24.01
C ALA A 45 13.19 2.70 23.59
N GLN A 46 12.14 2.56 22.78
CA GLN A 46 11.26 3.69 22.48
C GLN A 46 10.39 3.99 23.71
N PRO A 47 10.43 5.20 24.26
CA PRO A 47 9.55 5.57 25.37
C PRO A 47 8.12 5.71 24.90
N PHE A 48 7.17 5.30 25.74
CA PHE A 48 5.74 5.51 25.49
C PHE A 48 5.24 6.85 26.07
N SER A 49 6.04 7.48 26.95
CA SER A 49 5.80 8.81 27.47
C SER A 49 7.12 9.52 27.76
N VAL A 50 7.19 10.81 27.45
CA VAL A 50 8.35 11.68 27.71
C VAL A 50 7.86 13.00 28.26
N TYR A 51 8.40 13.44 29.40
CA TYR A 51 8.06 14.72 30.02
C TYR A 51 9.18 15.18 30.97
N ASN A 52 9.16 16.45 31.34
CA ASN A 52 10.06 16.97 32.36
C ASN A 52 9.47 16.67 33.74
N SER A 53 10.19 15.92 34.57
CA SER A 53 9.76 15.59 35.93
C SER A 53 10.38 16.55 36.95
N ASN A 54 9.80 16.62 38.14
CA ASN A 54 10.35 17.43 39.24
C ASN A 54 11.58 16.78 39.92
N GLY A 55 11.97 15.60 39.45
CA GLY A 55 13.09 14.85 39.98
C GLY A 55 12.94 13.36 39.70
N LEU A 56 14.00 12.60 39.98
CA LEU A 56 14.05 11.17 39.74
C LEU A 56 12.90 10.40 40.41
N MET A 57 12.57 10.75 41.66
CA MET A 57 11.50 10.06 42.39
C MET A 57 10.11 10.39 41.84
N ASP A 58 9.89 11.58 41.27
CA ASP A 58 8.63 11.89 40.58
C ASP A 58 8.53 11.07 39.29
N CYS A 59 9.60 11.02 38.49
CA CYS A 59 9.68 10.15 37.32
C CYS A 59 9.39 8.68 37.66
N TYR A 60 9.96 8.19 38.76
CA TYR A 60 9.77 6.82 39.22
C TYR A 60 8.34 6.57 39.71
N ARG A 61 7.79 7.47 40.53
CA ARG A 61 6.40 7.39 41.00
C ARG A 61 5.42 7.38 39.83
N GLN A 62 5.63 8.25 38.83
CA GLN A 62 4.80 8.29 37.64
C GLN A 62 4.83 6.97 36.87
N CYS A 63 5.99 6.32 36.72
CA CYS A 63 6.05 4.97 36.15
C CYS A 63 5.15 3.98 36.89
N GLY A 64 5.12 4.06 38.22
CA GLY A 64 4.29 3.19 39.06
C GLY A 64 2.79 3.32 38.81
N LEU A 65 2.32 4.49 38.35
CA LEU A 65 0.91 4.76 38.04
C LEU A 65 0.43 4.15 36.70
N TYR A 66 1.34 3.64 35.87
CA TYR A 66 1.00 3.00 34.59
C TYR A 66 1.32 1.52 34.64
N SER A 67 0.34 0.64 34.45
CA SER A 67 0.57 -0.81 34.32
C SER A 67 1.50 -1.18 33.15
N LEU A 68 1.56 -0.33 32.12
CA LEU A 68 2.45 -0.51 30.97
C LEU A 68 3.93 -0.22 31.31
N CYS A 69 4.22 0.58 32.34
CA CYS A 69 5.60 0.93 32.66
C CYS A 69 6.35 -0.23 33.32
N ARG A 70 7.55 -0.51 32.82
CA ARG A 70 8.50 -1.50 33.32
C ARG A 70 9.79 -0.87 33.82
N ALA A 71 10.22 0.23 33.22
CA ALA A 71 11.42 0.94 33.64
C ALA A 71 11.34 2.43 33.28
N ILE A 72 12.27 3.22 33.81
CA ILE A 72 12.47 4.62 33.43
C ILE A 72 13.87 4.86 32.89
N ASN A 73 14.00 5.76 31.91
CA ASN A 73 15.24 6.49 31.69
C ASN A 73 15.07 7.91 32.21
N TYR A 74 15.99 8.35 33.06
CA TYR A 74 16.00 9.69 33.62
C TYR A 74 17.30 10.42 33.28
N ASN A 75 17.20 11.68 32.88
CA ASN A 75 18.37 12.52 32.60
C ASN A 75 18.60 13.53 33.75
N LEU A 76 19.74 13.42 34.43
CA LEU A 76 20.08 14.24 35.59
C LEU A 76 20.25 15.73 35.27
N LEU A 77 20.63 16.08 34.03
CA LEU A 77 20.83 17.48 33.63
C LEU A 77 19.55 18.12 33.11
N THR A 78 18.80 17.42 32.26
CA THR A 78 17.61 17.99 31.62
C THR A 78 16.32 17.74 32.39
N LEU A 79 16.37 16.92 33.45
CA LEU A 79 15.22 16.45 34.21
C LEU A 79 14.17 15.69 33.36
N SER A 80 14.58 15.26 32.17
CA SER A 80 13.74 14.49 31.25
C SER A 80 13.51 13.09 31.80
N CYS A 81 12.24 12.72 31.89
CA CYS A 81 11.76 11.41 32.27
C CYS A 81 11.17 10.70 31.05
N GLU A 82 11.62 9.48 30.81
CA GLU A 82 11.14 8.61 29.75
C GLU A 82 10.59 7.33 30.38
N LEU A 83 9.31 7.04 30.16
CA LEU A 83 8.68 5.82 30.64
C LEU A 83 8.80 4.72 29.59
N ILE A 84 9.31 3.56 30.01
CA ILE A 84 9.67 2.44 29.15
C ILE A 84 8.77 1.24 29.45
N SER A 85 8.22 0.62 28.41
CA SER A 85 7.33 -0.54 28.53
C SER A 85 8.03 -1.89 28.38
N SER A 86 9.31 -1.89 28.02
CA SER A 86 10.13 -3.08 27.76
C SER A 86 11.28 -3.17 28.76
N ASP A 87 11.45 -4.35 29.34
CA ASP A 87 12.54 -4.74 30.25
C ASP A 87 13.75 -5.33 29.50
N ASN A 88 13.55 -5.95 28.34
CA ASN A 88 14.59 -6.62 27.54
C ASN A 88 15.36 -5.72 26.56
N SER A 89 15.42 -4.42 26.82
CA SER A 89 16.11 -3.49 25.93
C SER A 89 17.60 -3.40 26.23
N SER A 90 18.44 -3.32 25.19
CA SER A 90 19.88 -3.15 25.38
C SER A 90 20.20 -1.84 26.09
N VAL A 91 21.27 -1.83 26.88
CA VAL A 91 21.67 -0.64 27.65
C VAL A 91 22.81 0.08 26.94
N ARG A 92 22.72 1.39 26.82
CA ARG A 92 23.80 2.26 26.31
C ARG A 92 24.36 3.16 27.40
N VAL A 93 25.63 3.52 27.30
CA VAL A 93 26.30 4.44 28.23
C VAL A 93 25.91 5.88 27.90
N VAL A 94 25.38 6.60 28.88
CA VAL A 94 25.00 8.01 28.79
C VAL A 94 25.39 8.67 30.10
N SER A 95 26.37 9.57 30.10
CA SER A 95 26.99 10.13 31.33
C SER A 95 26.00 10.67 32.35
N ASN A 96 24.91 11.30 31.90
CA ASN A 96 23.87 11.88 32.76
C ASN A 96 22.60 11.03 32.86
N GLY A 97 22.63 9.81 32.33
CA GLY A 97 21.51 8.89 32.30
C GLY A 97 21.42 8.04 33.56
N VAL A 98 20.20 7.82 34.02
CA VAL A 98 19.88 6.95 35.14
C VAL A 98 18.76 6.00 34.70
N VAL A 99 18.95 4.70 34.94
CA VAL A 99 17.92 3.67 34.69
C VAL A 99 17.45 3.08 36.01
N LEU A 100 16.13 2.98 36.20
CA LEU A 100 15.51 2.20 37.28
C LEU A 100 14.46 1.28 36.71
N ASP A 101 14.46 0.05 37.20
CA ASP A 101 13.42 -0.95 36.97
C ASP A 101 12.26 -0.72 37.96
N ARG A 102 11.02 -0.86 37.49
CA ARG A 102 9.82 -0.79 38.32
C ARG A 102 9.77 -1.94 39.34
N ALA A 103 10.37 -3.10 39.06
CA ALA A 103 10.39 -4.23 39.98
C ALA A 103 11.04 -3.91 41.34
N PHE A 104 11.83 -2.84 41.42
CA PHE A 104 12.45 -2.37 42.67
C PHE A 104 11.66 -1.26 43.37
N MET A 105 10.44 -0.96 42.91
CA MET A 105 9.68 0.17 43.40
C MET A 105 9.15 -0.12 44.79
N ASN A 106 9.28 0.85 45.69
CA ASN A 106 8.55 0.84 46.93
C ASN A 106 7.08 1.18 46.64
N PRO A 107 6.16 0.22 46.76
CA PRO A 107 4.78 0.42 46.33
C PRO A 107 4.02 1.38 47.26
N GLU A 108 4.50 1.62 48.49
CA GLU A 108 3.95 2.60 49.43
C GLU A 108 3.98 4.04 48.87
N MET A 109 4.87 4.33 47.91
CA MET A 109 4.97 5.64 47.27
C MET A 109 3.79 5.97 46.34
N LEU A 110 2.96 4.96 46.03
CA LEU A 110 1.81 5.09 45.13
C LEU A 110 0.49 5.29 45.88
N GLY A 111 0.50 5.30 47.22
CA GLY A 111 -0.68 5.50 48.05
C GLY A 111 -1.84 4.56 47.67
N SER A 112 -3.00 5.11 47.32
CA SER A 112 -4.17 4.29 46.93
C SER A 112 -3.97 3.53 45.61
N CYS A 113 -3.00 3.94 44.78
CA CYS A 113 -2.63 3.27 43.54
C CYS A 113 -1.61 2.13 43.70
N ARG A 114 -1.21 1.81 44.94
CA ARG A 114 -0.21 0.79 45.26
C ARG A 114 -0.41 -0.55 44.56
N ASP A 115 -1.63 -1.09 44.62
CA ASP A 115 -1.97 -2.43 44.13
C ASP A 115 -3.01 -2.35 42.99
N HIS A 116 -2.96 -1.27 42.18
CA HIS A 116 -3.92 -1.06 41.11
C HIS A 116 -3.80 -2.15 40.02
N ASP A 117 -4.92 -2.56 39.45
CA ASP A 117 -5.01 -3.52 38.34
C ASP A 117 -5.40 -2.85 37.00
N CYS A 118 -5.18 -1.53 36.93
CA CYS A 118 -5.52 -0.72 35.77
C CYS A 118 -5.04 -1.32 34.43
N PRO A 119 -5.86 -1.31 33.37
CA PRO A 119 -5.45 -1.74 32.04
C PRO A 119 -4.21 -1.00 31.51
N HIS A 120 -3.43 -1.61 30.62
CA HIS A 120 -2.19 -1.05 30.06
C HIS A 120 -2.37 0.30 29.31
N ASN A 121 -3.59 0.62 28.90
CA ASN A 121 -3.93 1.86 28.20
C ASN A 121 -4.49 2.94 29.15
N THR A 122 -4.38 2.74 30.46
CA THR A 122 -4.88 3.65 31.50
C THR A 122 -3.78 4.02 32.50
N ARG A 123 -4.01 5.11 33.23
CA ARG A 123 -3.22 5.60 34.36
C ARG A 123 -4.06 5.53 35.63
N CYS A 124 -3.45 5.09 36.72
CA CYS A 124 -4.08 5.16 38.03
C CYS A 124 -4.10 6.59 38.58
N GLU A 125 -5.27 7.04 39.04
CA GLU A 125 -5.46 8.30 39.76
C GLU A 125 -6.10 8.05 41.13
N GLU A 126 -5.53 8.62 42.17
CA GLU A 126 -6.05 8.50 43.53
C GLU A 126 -7.37 9.26 43.70
N ARG A 127 -8.33 8.62 44.37
CA ARG A 127 -9.60 9.20 44.82
C ARG A 127 -9.81 8.94 46.30
N GLY A 128 -9.15 9.75 47.13
CA GLY A 128 -9.27 9.65 48.57
C GLY A 128 -8.59 8.39 49.09
N ARG A 129 -9.39 7.36 49.42
CA ARG A 129 -8.88 6.04 49.85
C ARG A 129 -8.92 4.98 48.74
N ASP A 130 -9.52 5.32 47.60
CA ASP A 130 -9.68 4.44 46.45
C ASP A 130 -8.88 4.98 45.25
N PHE A 131 -8.94 4.29 44.11
CA PHE A 131 -8.35 4.73 42.86
C PHE A 131 -9.30 4.62 41.68
N THR A 132 -9.01 5.35 40.61
CA THR A 132 -9.70 5.23 39.33
C THR A 132 -8.70 5.10 38.20
N CYS A 133 -8.99 4.24 37.22
CA CYS A 133 -8.17 4.09 36.04
C CYS A 133 -8.67 5.05 34.95
N VAL A 134 -7.83 6.01 34.58
CA VAL A 134 -8.14 7.01 33.55
C VAL A 134 -7.46 6.61 32.25
N THR A 135 -8.23 6.51 31.18
CA THR A 135 -7.71 6.24 29.84
C THR A 135 -6.71 7.29 29.40
N VAL A 136 -5.55 6.86 28.94
CA VAL A 136 -4.49 7.73 28.43
C VAL A 136 -4.16 7.47 26.96
N GLY A 137 -4.71 6.41 26.37
CA GLY A 137 -4.43 6.07 24.98
C GLY A 137 -4.96 4.70 24.57
N CYS A 138 -4.38 4.16 23.51
CA CYS A 138 -4.69 2.85 22.96
C CYS A 138 -3.42 2.03 22.88
N THR A 139 -3.51 0.74 23.17
CA THR A 139 -2.38 -0.20 23.10
C THR A 139 -2.56 -1.16 21.92
N GLY A 140 -1.46 -1.63 21.35
CA GLY A 140 -1.50 -2.61 20.26
C GLY A 140 -2.03 -2.01 18.96
N LEU A 141 -2.76 -2.82 18.19
CA LEU A 141 -3.25 -2.50 16.84
C LEU A 141 -4.75 -2.72 16.69
N PRO A 142 -5.39 -2.05 15.70
CA PRO A 142 -6.78 -2.32 15.36
C PRO A 142 -6.97 -3.80 15.00
N SER A 143 -8.00 -4.43 15.58
CA SER A 143 -8.33 -5.85 15.37
C SER A 143 -9.03 -6.07 14.03
N THR A 144 -8.29 -5.91 12.95
CA THR A 144 -8.85 -6.02 11.59
C THR A 144 -8.00 -6.94 10.73
N ASN A 145 -8.64 -7.61 9.77
CA ASN A 145 -7.92 -8.48 8.84
C ASN A 145 -6.94 -7.66 7.98
N PHE A 146 -5.85 -8.32 7.59
CA PHE A 146 -4.83 -7.77 6.69
C PHE A 146 -4.06 -6.58 7.28
N VAL A 147 -3.83 -6.57 8.60
CA VAL A 147 -2.97 -5.60 9.27
C VAL A 147 -1.57 -6.20 9.43
N ASN A 148 -0.54 -5.46 9.02
CA ASN A 148 0.85 -5.90 9.12
C ASN A 148 1.66 -5.02 10.08
N SER A 149 1.98 -5.58 11.24
CA SER A 149 2.84 -4.97 12.27
C SER A 149 4.23 -4.56 11.79
N SER A 150 4.75 -5.17 10.72
CA SER A 150 6.08 -4.84 10.16
C SER A 150 6.07 -3.65 9.18
N SER A 151 4.90 -3.20 8.75
CA SER A 151 4.77 -2.13 7.74
C SER A 151 4.79 -0.71 8.33
N PHE A 152 4.80 -0.58 9.66
CA PHE A 152 4.86 0.70 10.38
C PHE A 152 5.48 0.53 11.77
N LEU A 153 5.85 1.64 12.39
CA LEU A 153 6.39 1.64 13.75
C LEU A 153 5.27 1.48 14.77
N ILE A 154 5.17 0.29 15.37
CA ILE A 154 4.23 0.06 16.48
C ILE A 154 4.70 0.85 17.70
N LYS A 155 3.81 1.68 18.23
CA LYS A 155 4.00 2.33 19.52
C LYS A 155 3.46 1.45 20.65
N PRO A 156 4.12 1.41 21.81
CA PRO A 156 3.55 0.75 22.98
C PRO A 156 2.23 1.39 23.44
N LEU A 157 2.11 2.72 23.27
CA LEU A 157 0.92 3.49 23.56
C LEU A 157 0.71 4.56 22.48
N TRP A 158 -0.50 4.62 21.94
CA TRP A 158 -0.97 5.65 21.01
C TRP A 158 -1.78 6.66 21.81
N VAL A 159 -1.48 7.95 21.65
CA VAL A 159 -2.18 9.01 22.40
C VAL A 159 -3.62 9.12 21.88
N ILE A 160 -4.55 9.58 22.72
CA ILE A 160 -5.91 9.90 22.30
C ILE A 160 -5.87 10.87 21.10
N ASP A 161 -6.76 10.66 20.14
CA ASP A 161 -6.85 11.35 18.84
C ASP A 161 -5.69 11.09 17.87
N GLU A 162 -4.72 10.25 18.25
CA GLU A 162 -3.66 9.83 17.35
C GLU A 162 -4.21 8.84 16.30
N THR A 163 -3.82 9.06 15.04
CA THR A 163 -4.28 8.23 13.91
C THR A 163 -3.19 7.32 13.39
N ILE A 164 -3.50 6.03 13.28
CA ILE A 164 -2.65 5.04 12.62
C ILE A 164 -2.80 5.18 11.12
N LEU A 165 -1.68 5.42 10.46
CA LEU A 165 -1.56 5.43 9.01
C LEU A 165 -0.81 4.17 8.55
N TYR A 166 -1.23 3.61 7.41
CA TYR A 166 -0.46 2.60 6.66
C TYR A 166 -0.18 1.28 7.40
N ALA A 167 -1.15 0.77 8.15
CA ALA A 167 -1.01 -0.50 8.88
C ALA A 167 -1.43 -1.77 8.10
N CYS A 168 -1.72 -1.68 6.80
CA CYS A 168 -2.19 -2.83 6.03
C CYS A 168 -1.06 -3.71 5.48
N GLU A 169 -1.34 -4.98 5.27
CA GLU A 169 -0.48 -5.94 4.59
C GLU A 169 -0.15 -5.53 3.15
N VAL A 170 0.96 -6.05 2.62
CA VAL A 170 1.36 -5.87 1.22
C VAL A 170 0.22 -6.38 0.32
N GLY A 171 -0.18 -5.57 -0.68
CA GLY A 171 -1.36 -5.84 -1.51
C GLY A 171 -2.67 -5.22 -0.99
N TYR A 172 -2.64 -4.53 0.15
CA TYR A 172 -3.78 -3.81 0.74
C TYR A 172 -3.44 -2.37 1.09
N TYR A 173 -4.46 -1.51 1.13
CA TYR A 173 -4.36 -0.11 1.56
C TYR A 173 -5.41 0.24 2.61
N PRO A 174 -5.14 1.22 3.50
CA PRO A 174 -6.13 1.69 4.46
C PRO A 174 -7.18 2.53 3.73
N SER A 175 -8.41 2.02 3.67
CA SER A 175 -9.55 2.78 3.13
C SER A 175 -10.21 3.68 4.18
N VAL A 176 -10.04 3.34 5.46
CA VAL A 176 -10.40 4.12 6.63
C VAL A 176 -9.23 3.99 7.61
N ASN A 177 -8.72 5.12 8.10
CA ASN A 177 -7.66 5.14 9.11
C ASN A 177 -8.25 4.96 10.52
N ALA A 178 -7.47 4.36 11.41
CA ALA A 178 -7.89 4.13 12.78
C ALA A 178 -7.40 5.27 13.66
N THR A 179 -8.28 5.88 14.45
CA THR A 179 -7.93 6.91 15.43
C THR A 179 -8.12 6.34 16.82
N CYS A 180 -7.17 6.58 17.72
CA CYS A 180 -7.31 6.21 19.11
C CYS A 180 -8.39 7.09 19.77
N THR A 181 -9.43 6.47 20.29
CA THR A 181 -10.57 7.18 20.89
C THR A 181 -10.38 7.40 22.38
N SER A 182 -11.16 8.30 22.98
CA SER A 182 -11.14 8.57 24.42
C SER A 182 -11.51 7.38 25.31
N SER A 183 -12.16 6.34 24.77
CA SER A 183 -12.41 5.08 25.47
C SER A 183 -11.21 4.14 25.49
N GLY A 184 -10.11 4.50 24.81
CA GLY A 184 -8.87 3.73 24.78
C GLY A 184 -8.89 2.57 23.79
N THR A 185 -9.81 2.63 22.84
CA THR A 185 -9.98 1.70 21.72
C THR A 185 -9.76 2.42 20.39
N PHE A 186 -9.33 1.70 19.36
CA PHE A 186 -9.25 2.27 18.02
C PHE A 186 -10.64 2.38 17.36
N SER A 187 -10.85 3.45 16.59
CA SER A 187 -11.98 3.54 15.67
C SER A 187 -11.88 2.46 14.58
N ALA A 188 -12.93 2.35 13.76
CA ALA A 188 -12.94 1.40 12.65
C ALA A 188 -11.72 1.58 11.74
N PHE A 189 -11.01 0.49 11.47
CA PHE A 189 -9.92 0.41 10.51
C PHE A 189 -10.32 -0.54 9.39
N VAL A 190 -10.04 -0.21 8.13
CA VAL A 190 -10.44 -1.08 7.02
C VAL A 190 -9.35 -1.14 5.96
N CYS A 191 -8.70 -2.30 5.87
CA CYS A 191 -7.79 -2.62 4.79
C CYS A 191 -8.56 -3.16 3.57
N LYS A 192 -8.36 -2.54 2.40
CA LYS A 192 -8.92 -2.97 1.12
C LYS A 192 -7.83 -3.38 0.16
N ALA A 193 -8.08 -4.43 -0.61
CA ALA A 193 -7.12 -4.89 -1.61
C ALA A 193 -6.97 -3.85 -2.74
N PHE A 194 -5.78 -3.76 -3.32
CA PHE A 194 -5.59 -3.02 -4.57
C PHE A 194 -6.27 -3.78 -5.72
N THR A 195 -7.23 -3.15 -6.39
CA THR A 195 -8.01 -3.74 -7.49
C THR A 195 -8.03 -2.87 -8.75
N ALA A 196 -7.40 -1.69 -8.70
CA ALA A 196 -7.37 -0.69 -9.77
C ALA A 196 -6.19 0.27 -9.56
N CYS A 197 -5.71 0.88 -10.66
CA CYS A 197 -4.62 1.86 -10.61
C CYS A 197 -4.93 3.07 -9.74
N SER A 198 -6.19 3.51 -9.66
CA SER A 198 -6.59 4.63 -8.82
C SER A 198 -6.40 4.36 -7.31
N HIS A 199 -6.32 3.09 -6.90
CA HIS A 199 -6.04 2.74 -5.52
C HIS A 199 -4.57 3.01 -5.16
N LEU A 200 -3.64 2.95 -6.12
CA LEU A 200 -2.22 3.25 -5.88
C LEU A 200 -2.01 4.69 -5.38
N ALA A 201 -2.84 5.62 -5.87
CA ALA A 201 -2.83 7.03 -5.46
C ALA A 201 -3.29 7.25 -4.00
N LYS A 202 -3.84 6.22 -3.33
CA LYS A 202 -4.17 6.30 -1.89
C LYS A 202 -2.94 6.26 -1.01
N CYS A 203 -1.82 5.77 -1.52
CA CYS A 203 -0.60 5.57 -0.75
C CYS A 203 0.57 6.42 -1.26
N HIS A 204 0.54 6.81 -2.54
CA HIS A 204 1.58 7.63 -3.15
C HIS A 204 0.96 8.86 -3.82
N LYS A 205 1.57 10.04 -3.64
CA LYS A 205 1.10 11.28 -4.29
C LYS A 205 1.16 11.20 -5.82
N SER A 206 2.10 10.43 -6.35
CA SER A 206 2.25 10.13 -7.78
C SER A 206 2.27 8.62 -7.98
N VAL A 207 1.47 8.15 -8.94
CA VAL A 207 1.50 6.74 -9.36
C VAL A 207 2.50 6.60 -10.49
N GLU A 208 3.59 5.90 -10.24
CA GLU A 208 4.56 5.56 -11.27
C GLU A 208 3.92 4.64 -12.32
N ALA A 209 4.33 4.81 -13.57
CA ALA A 209 3.86 3.93 -14.63
C ALA A 209 4.61 2.60 -14.54
N GLY A 210 3.90 1.47 -14.53
CA GLY A 210 4.51 0.17 -14.29
C GLY A 210 3.54 -0.99 -14.22
N GLU A 211 4.09 -2.20 -14.10
CA GLU A 211 3.34 -3.44 -13.88
C GLU A 211 3.11 -3.66 -12.38
N TYR A 212 1.85 -3.89 -12.00
CA TYR A 212 1.46 -4.11 -10.61
C TYR A 212 0.60 -5.36 -10.47
N TRP A 213 0.70 -6.00 -9.31
CA TRP A 213 -0.21 -7.07 -8.92
C TRP A 213 -1.49 -6.51 -8.30
N PHE A 214 -2.64 -6.84 -8.89
CA PHE A 214 -3.96 -6.48 -8.36
C PHE A 214 -4.76 -7.71 -7.97
N HIS A 215 -5.47 -7.65 -6.86
CA HIS A 215 -6.41 -8.69 -6.47
C HIS A 215 -7.75 -8.48 -7.18
N ILE A 216 -8.06 -9.31 -8.17
CA ILE A 216 -9.26 -9.16 -8.99
C ILE A 216 -10.28 -10.21 -8.56
N LYS A 217 -11.23 -9.81 -7.72
CA LYS A 217 -12.25 -10.71 -7.16
C LYS A 217 -12.98 -11.54 -8.23
N LYS A 218 -13.29 -10.93 -9.38
CA LYS A 218 -13.99 -11.61 -10.48
C LYS A 218 -13.18 -12.76 -11.09
N MET A 219 -11.86 -12.66 -11.05
CA MET A 219 -10.93 -13.67 -11.52
C MET A 219 -10.63 -14.71 -10.43
N GLY A 220 -10.82 -14.35 -9.15
CA GLY A 220 -10.53 -15.23 -8.00
C GLY A 220 -9.06 -15.23 -7.59
N GLY A 221 -8.27 -14.24 -8.03
CA GLY A 221 -6.83 -14.25 -7.81
C GLY A 221 -6.14 -12.94 -8.15
N ARG A 222 -4.80 -12.99 -8.21
CA ARG A 222 -3.96 -11.84 -8.57
C ARG A 222 -3.78 -11.77 -10.08
N VAL A 223 -3.91 -10.58 -10.62
CA VAL A 223 -3.69 -10.30 -12.04
C VAL A 223 -2.61 -9.25 -12.15
N LYS A 224 -1.60 -9.52 -12.96
CA LYS A 224 -0.59 -8.53 -13.36
C LYS A 224 -1.26 -7.55 -14.29
N SER A 225 -1.18 -6.25 -13.99
CA SER A 225 -1.70 -5.23 -14.88
C SER A 225 -0.87 -3.97 -14.85
N TYR A 226 -0.81 -3.31 -15.99
CA TYR A 226 -0.07 -2.09 -16.20
C TYR A 226 -0.91 -0.87 -15.84
N CYS A 227 -0.30 0.05 -15.10
CA CYS A 227 -0.85 1.36 -14.76
C CYS A 227 -0.02 2.48 -15.37
N HIS A 228 -0.67 3.56 -15.80
CA HIS A 228 -0.01 4.76 -16.29
C HIS A 228 -0.76 6.02 -15.88
N SER A 229 -0.11 6.96 -15.20
CA SER A 229 -0.65 8.30 -14.92
C SER A 229 -2.06 8.32 -14.29
N GLY A 230 -2.33 7.41 -13.34
CA GLY A 230 -3.64 7.30 -12.70
C GLY A 230 -4.76 6.75 -13.60
N SER A 231 -4.43 6.22 -14.78
CA SER A 231 -5.39 5.62 -15.72
C SER A 231 -6.14 4.48 -15.03
N SER A 232 -7.43 4.68 -14.78
CA SER A 232 -8.37 3.61 -14.48
C SER A 232 -9.31 3.48 -15.68
N PRO A 233 -9.51 2.28 -16.25
CA PRO A 233 -9.05 0.96 -15.81
C PRO A 233 -7.55 0.69 -16.10
N PRO A 234 -6.95 -0.34 -15.48
CA PRO A 234 -5.61 -0.82 -15.82
C PRO A 234 -5.56 -1.45 -17.23
N PHE A 235 -4.36 -1.80 -17.69
CA PHE A 235 -4.14 -2.50 -18.96
C PHE A 235 -3.50 -3.87 -18.74
N ILE A 236 -3.74 -4.82 -19.64
CA ILE A 236 -2.95 -6.05 -19.76
C ILE A 236 -1.89 -5.82 -20.82
N THR A 237 -0.64 -6.08 -20.44
CA THR A 237 0.49 -6.05 -21.36
C THR A 237 0.50 -7.31 -22.20
N LEU A 238 0.55 -7.14 -23.53
CA LEU A 238 0.50 -8.21 -24.50
C LEU A 238 1.93 -8.44 -25.00
N SER A 239 2.53 -9.57 -24.62
CA SER A 239 3.89 -9.94 -25.04
C SER A 239 3.93 -10.51 -26.45
N GLY A 240 2.86 -11.18 -26.89
CA GLY A 240 2.69 -11.68 -28.25
C GLY A 240 2.23 -10.61 -29.24
N TYR A 241 2.38 -10.90 -30.53
CA TYR A 241 1.86 -10.03 -31.59
C TYR A 241 0.33 -10.01 -31.57
N ASN A 242 -0.26 -8.82 -31.51
CA ASN A 242 -1.69 -8.59 -31.48
C ASN A 242 -2.06 -7.53 -32.50
N THR A 243 -3.07 -7.78 -33.31
CA THR A 243 -3.44 -6.88 -34.41
C THR A 243 -4.94 -6.94 -34.70
N ALA A 244 -5.45 -5.89 -35.31
CA ALA A 244 -6.78 -5.81 -35.90
C ALA A 244 -6.67 -5.06 -37.22
N SER A 245 -7.29 -5.56 -38.28
CA SER A 245 -7.21 -4.95 -39.61
C SER A 245 -8.53 -4.97 -40.37
N THR A 246 -8.77 -3.85 -41.05
CA THR A 246 -9.75 -3.74 -42.12
C THR A 246 -9.01 -3.21 -43.36
N PRO A 247 -8.44 -4.10 -44.19
CA PRO A 247 -7.72 -3.67 -45.38
C PRO A 247 -8.69 -3.03 -46.37
N GLY A 248 -8.35 -1.86 -46.87
CA GLY A 248 -9.08 -1.23 -47.96
C GLY A 248 -8.60 -1.79 -49.28
N TYR A 249 -9.46 -2.50 -49.98
CA TYR A 249 -9.29 -2.83 -51.39
C TYR A 249 -10.66 -2.82 -52.05
N LEU A 250 -10.71 -2.39 -53.31
CA LEU A 250 -11.92 -2.45 -54.13
C LEU A 250 -11.88 -3.66 -55.06
N PRO A 251 -13.05 -4.19 -55.47
CA PRO A 251 -13.12 -5.11 -56.60
C PRO A 251 -12.47 -4.48 -57.83
N ASP A 252 -11.64 -5.25 -58.56
CA ASP A 252 -11.45 -4.98 -59.99
C ASP A 252 -12.74 -5.42 -60.72
N PRO A 253 -13.58 -4.48 -61.19
CA PRO A 253 -14.84 -4.82 -61.84
C PRO A 253 -14.64 -5.44 -63.22
N ILE A 254 -13.43 -5.38 -63.79
CA ILE A 254 -13.17 -5.74 -65.19
C ILE A 254 -12.80 -7.23 -65.32
N ASN A 255 -12.08 -7.79 -64.35
CA ASN A 255 -11.58 -9.17 -64.44
C ASN A 255 -12.24 -10.16 -63.46
N GLY A 256 -13.13 -9.71 -62.58
CA GLY A 256 -13.75 -10.58 -61.56
C GLY A 256 -12.72 -11.28 -60.65
N GLY A 257 -11.48 -10.78 -60.62
CA GLY A 257 -10.37 -11.33 -59.86
C GLY A 257 -10.26 -10.68 -58.49
N CYS A 258 -9.54 -11.35 -57.57
CA CYS A 258 -9.19 -10.81 -56.26
C CYS A 258 -8.05 -9.78 -56.33
N GLU A 259 -7.90 -9.07 -57.46
CA GLU A 259 -6.82 -8.10 -57.65
C GLU A 259 -7.11 -6.80 -56.90
N VAL A 260 -6.03 -6.27 -56.33
CA VAL A 260 -6.01 -5.15 -55.40
C VAL A 260 -6.06 -3.83 -56.18
N SER A 261 -7.21 -3.14 -56.16
CA SER A 261 -7.30 -1.75 -56.64
C SER A 261 -7.05 -0.74 -55.52
N PRO A 262 -6.57 0.49 -55.84
CA PRO A 262 -6.41 1.56 -54.86
C PRO A 262 -7.71 1.86 -54.11
N ILE A 263 -7.58 2.18 -52.83
CA ILE A 263 -8.68 2.49 -51.90
C ILE A 263 -9.47 3.70 -52.42
N ASP A 264 -10.78 3.56 -52.55
CA ASP A 264 -11.67 4.70 -52.82
C ASP A 264 -11.55 5.71 -51.66
N PRO A 265 -11.33 7.00 -51.94
CA PRO A 265 -11.25 8.02 -50.91
C PRO A 265 -12.40 8.04 -49.89
N THR A 266 -13.58 7.60 -50.30
CA THR A 266 -14.79 7.55 -49.48
C THR A 266 -14.76 6.47 -48.39
N ILE A 267 -14.00 5.39 -48.58
CA ILE A 267 -13.86 4.30 -47.59
C ILE A 267 -12.64 4.44 -46.68
N TYR A 268 -11.81 5.48 -46.89
CA TYR A 268 -10.59 5.66 -46.10
C TYR A 268 -10.84 5.58 -44.61
N GLN A 269 -11.94 6.15 -44.09
CA GLN A 269 -12.20 6.21 -42.65
C GLN A 269 -12.43 4.83 -41.99
N GLN A 270 -12.77 3.80 -42.78
CA GLN A 270 -13.08 2.47 -42.24
C GLN A 270 -11.89 1.51 -42.32
N VAL A 271 -10.88 1.87 -43.12
CA VAL A 271 -9.76 0.99 -43.44
C VAL A 271 -8.52 1.36 -42.64
N GLY A 272 -7.79 0.33 -42.22
CA GLY A 272 -6.54 0.49 -41.51
C GLY A 272 -6.11 -0.76 -40.78
N LYS A 273 -5.07 -0.60 -39.98
CA LYS A 273 -4.48 -1.66 -39.17
C LYS A 273 -4.02 -1.07 -37.85
N THR A 274 -4.33 -1.74 -36.76
CA THR A 274 -3.86 -1.38 -35.43
C THR A 274 -3.15 -2.55 -34.78
N ASP A 275 -1.88 -2.35 -34.43
CA ASP A 275 -1.07 -3.28 -33.66
C ASP A 275 -1.08 -2.87 -32.18
N TYR A 276 -1.29 -3.82 -31.28
CA TYR A 276 -1.52 -3.56 -29.86
C TYR A 276 -0.39 -4.09 -28.98
N GLN A 277 0.16 -3.23 -28.13
CA GLN A 277 1.12 -3.63 -27.09
C GLN A 277 0.45 -3.83 -25.74
N LYS A 278 -0.66 -3.13 -25.47
CA LYS A 278 -1.48 -3.32 -24.28
C LYS A 278 -2.95 -3.12 -24.59
N THR A 279 -3.82 -3.81 -23.87
CA THR A 279 -5.28 -3.66 -24.01
C THR A 279 -5.91 -3.31 -22.66
N ARG A 280 -6.94 -2.47 -22.68
CA ARG A 280 -7.55 -1.97 -21.44
C ARG A 280 -8.39 -3.08 -20.79
N PHE A 281 -8.20 -3.29 -19.48
CA PHE A 281 -8.84 -4.36 -18.73
C PHE A 281 -9.78 -3.81 -17.66
N ARG A 282 -11.04 -4.24 -17.73
CA ARG A 282 -12.06 -3.90 -16.75
C ARG A 282 -12.01 -4.92 -15.62
N SER A 283 -11.32 -4.58 -14.55
CA SER A 283 -11.17 -5.44 -13.37
C SER A 283 -12.49 -5.84 -12.71
N SER A 284 -13.53 -5.01 -12.79
CA SER A 284 -14.85 -5.31 -12.23
C SER A 284 -15.58 -6.46 -12.97
N SER A 285 -15.41 -6.54 -14.29
CA SER A 285 -16.07 -7.54 -15.13
C SER A 285 -15.15 -8.69 -15.56
N GLY A 286 -13.82 -8.52 -15.44
CA GLY A 286 -12.85 -9.47 -15.98
C GLY A 286 -12.81 -9.45 -17.52
N THR A 287 -13.14 -8.32 -18.14
CA THR A 287 -13.23 -8.21 -19.61
C THR A 287 -12.23 -7.23 -20.18
N LEU A 288 -11.83 -7.44 -21.42
CA LEU A 288 -11.10 -6.48 -22.22
C LEU A 288 -12.03 -5.39 -22.75
N ASN A 289 -11.52 -4.16 -22.89
CA ASN A 289 -12.20 -3.07 -23.56
C ASN A 289 -11.56 -2.87 -24.93
N ILE A 290 -12.34 -3.11 -25.98
CA ILE A 290 -11.87 -3.14 -27.37
C ILE A 290 -11.68 -1.75 -28.01
N GLY A 291 -12.12 -0.67 -27.37
CA GLY A 291 -12.11 0.68 -27.95
C GLY A 291 -10.94 1.59 -27.54
N GLY A 292 -9.95 1.08 -26.80
CA GLY A 292 -8.81 1.88 -26.33
C GLY A 292 -7.61 1.81 -27.27
N ASN A 293 -6.96 2.95 -27.55
CA ASN A 293 -5.80 3.05 -28.45
C ASN A 293 -4.49 3.55 -27.78
N SER A 294 -4.46 3.70 -26.45
CA SER A 294 -3.36 4.35 -25.72
C SER A 294 -1.99 3.65 -25.86
N PHE A 295 -1.98 2.35 -26.14
CA PHE A 295 -0.77 1.54 -26.34
C PHE A 295 -0.93 0.71 -27.60
N SER A 296 -1.18 1.42 -28.70
CA SER A 296 -1.34 0.82 -30.01
C SER A 296 -0.67 1.68 -31.07
N ASN A 297 -0.20 1.04 -32.14
CA ASN A 297 0.30 1.71 -33.33
C ASN A 297 -0.68 1.49 -34.48
N THR A 298 -1.14 2.58 -35.10
CA THR A 298 -2.16 2.54 -36.14
C THR A 298 -1.60 3.00 -37.47
N THR A 299 -1.82 2.21 -38.51
CA THR A 299 -1.60 2.58 -39.91
C THR A 299 -2.96 2.89 -40.53
N GLN A 300 -3.09 4.07 -41.16
CA GLN A 300 -4.37 4.61 -41.61
C GLN A 300 -5.33 4.85 -40.43
N ASN A 301 -6.44 4.12 -40.32
CA ASN A 301 -7.44 4.33 -39.27
C ASN A 301 -7.45 3.26 -38.20
N TYR A 302 -7.87 3.67 -37.01
CA TYR A 302 -7.88 2.82 -35.83
C TYR A 302 -8.87 1.67 -35.98
N GLN A 303 -8.36 0.45 -35.80
CA GLN A 303 -9.14 -0.78 -35.83
C GLN A 303 -9.23 -1.32 -34.41
N ARG A 304 -10.46 -1.45 -33.89
CA ARG A 304 -10.74 -1.92 -32.52
C ARG A 304 -10.19 -3.34 -32.28
N PHE A 305 -9.80 -3.62 -31.04
CA PHE A 305 -9.16 -4.88 -30.68
C PHE A 305 -10.06 -6.09 -30.94
N GLY A 306 -9.54 -7.12 -31.63
CA GLY A 306 -10.29 -8.34 -31.94
C GLY A 306 -11.35 -8.20 -33.06
N ILE A 307 -11.32 -7.09 -33.81
CA ILE A 307 -12.17 -6.85 -34.98
C ILE A 307 -11.36 -7.09 -36.26
N ALA A 308 -12.03 -7.66 -37.26
CA ALA A 308 -11.52 -7.74 -38.62
C ALA A 308 -12.65 -7.47 -39.61
N GLY A 309 -12.31 -6.90 -40.78
CA GLY A 309 -13.27 -6.72 -41.86
C GLY A 309 -12.60 -6.43 -43.19
N ASP A 310 -13.40 -6.30 -44.24
CA ASP A 310 -12.98 -5.76 -45.51
C ASP A 310 -14.19 -5.13 -46.23
N CYS A 311 -13.90 -4.43 -47.33
CA CYS A 311 -14.89 -3.68 -48.10
C CYS A 311 -15.17 -4.36 -49.44
N TYR A 312 -14.99 -5.68 -49.51
CA TYR A 312 -14.88 -6.43 -50.76
C TYR A 312 -15.64 -7.77 -50.77
N SER A 313 -15.42 -8.63 -49.79
CA SER A 313 -15.78 -10.06 -49.84
C SER A 313 -17.26 -10.40 -49.63
N GLY A 314 -18.14 -9.40 -49.43
CA GLY A 314 -19.54 -9.61 -49.04
C GLY A 314 -20.50 -10.05 -50.15
N ASN A 315 -20.33 -9.56 -51.39
CA ASN A 315 -21.22 -9.89 -52.51
C ASN A 315 -20.62 -10.85 -53.55
N ILE A 316 -19.36 -11.23 -53.40
CA ILE A 316 -18.68 -12.11 -54.35
C ILE A 316 -18.68 -13.53 -53.78
N THR A 317 -19.75 -14.26 -54.05
CA THR A 317 -19.90 -15.69 -53.66
C THR A 317 -18.91 -16.62 -54.38
N SER A 318 -18.16 -16.13 -55.37
CA SER A 318 -17.22 -16.91 -56.18
C SER A 318 -15.78 -16.40 -56.06
N GLY A 319 -15.06 -16.86 -55.02
CA GLY A 319 -13.62 -17.11 -55.14
C GLY A 319 -12.66 -16.29 -54.29
N CYS A 320 -13.10 -15.20 -53.65
CA CYS A 320 -12.16 -14.35 -52.90
C CYS A 320 -12.19 -14.57 -51.38
N PRO A 321 -11.02 -14.82 -50.77
CA PRO A 321 -10.92 -15.01 -49.34
C PRO A 321 -11.15 -13.69 -48.62
N ALA A 322 -11.71 -13.75 -47.41
CA ALA A 322 -11.71 -12.61 -46.52
C ALA A 322 -10.27 -12.25 -46.13
N ILE A 323 -9.96 -10.96 -46.19
CA ILE A 323 -8.59 -10.45 -46.00
C ILE A 323 -8.44 -9.61 -44.73
N GLY A 324 -9.54 -9.17 -44.14
CA GLY A 324 -9.53 -8.65 -42.78
C GLY A 324 -9.00 -9.69 -41.81
N TYR A 325 -8.16 -9.26 -40.88
CA TYR A 325 -7.48 -10.18 -39.97
C TYR A 325 -7.29 -9.59 -38.58
N PHE A 326 -7.47 -10.41 -37.55
CA PHE A 326 -7.10 -10.07 -36.19
C PHE A 326 -6.32 -11.20 -35.51
N ILE A 327 -5.47 -10.82 -34.57
CA ILE A 327 -4.83 -11.72 -33.60
C ILE A 327 -5.09 -11.18 -32.20
N ILE A 328 -5.62 -12.03 -31.34
CA ILE A 328 -5.63 -11.87 -29.89
C ILE A 328 -4.68 -12.91 -29.31
N ASN A 329 -3.52 -12.49 -28.84
CA ASN A 329 -2.51 -13.33 -28.23
C ASN A 329 -2.27 -12.86 -26.78
N THR A 330 -2.73 -13.65 -25.82
CA THR A 330 -2.59 -13.43 -24.38
C THR A 330 -1.54 -14.34 -23.74
N THR A 331 -0.71 -15.03 -24.53
CA THR A 331 0.37 -15.87 -24.04
C THR A 331 1.29 -15.08 -23.11
N GLY A 332 1.72 -15.69 -21.99
CA GLY A 332 2.60 -15.04 -21.02
C GLY A 332 1.92 -13.99 -20.11
N THR A 333 0.61 -13.78 -20.23
CA THR A 333 -0.15 -12.88 -19.34
C THR A 333 -0.70 -13.59 -18.10
N GLY A 334 -0.75 -14.93 -18.10
CA GLY A 334 -1.47 -15.72 -17.11
C GLY A 334 -2.98 -15.75 -17.32
N LEU A 335 -3.45 -15.19 -18.43
CA LEU A 335 -4.86 -15.07 -18.79
C LEU A 335 -5.09 -15.62 -20.18
N ARG A 336 -6.30 -16.14 -20.40
CA ARG A 336 -6.79 -16.60 -21.70
C ARG A 336 -8.20 -16.08 -21.96
N ILE A 337 -8.59 -16.04 -23.23
CA ILE A 337 -9.95 -15.66 -23.63
C ILE A 337 -10.87 -16.85 -23.38
N LYS A 338 -11.99 -16.61 -22.68
CA LYS A 338 -12.98 -17.68 -22.40
C LYS A 338 -13.42 -18.39 -23.68
N SER A 339 -13.54 -19.72 -23.58
CA SER A 339 -14.00 -20.58 -24.68
C SER A 339 -15.41 -20.23 -25.16
N SER A 340 -16.26 -19.72 -24.27
CA SER A 340 -17.63 -19.29 -24.59
C SER A 340 -17.72 -18.00 -25.41
N MET A 341 -16.61 -17.27 -25.59
CA MET A 341 -16.62 -16.02 -26.37
C MET A 341 -16.90 -16.32 -27.85
N GLN A 342 -17.81 -15.56 -28.46
CA GLN A 342 -18.16 -15.70 -29.86
C GLN A 342 -17.86 -14.40 -30.61
N TRP A 343 -17.86 -14.49 -31.94
CA TRP A 343 -17.82 -13.34 -32.84
C TRP A 343 -19.11 -13.32 -33.63
N ARG A 344 -19.57 -12.11 -33.94
CA ARG A 344 -20.71 -11.87 -34.81
C ARG A 344 -20.28 -11.01 -35.99
N THR A 345 -21.04 -11.08 -37.06
CA THR A 345 -20.82 -10.23 -38.22
C THR A 345 -21.31 -8.80 -37.95
N TRP A 346 -20.78 -7.84 -38.69
CA TRP A 346 -21.20 -6.44 -38.69
C TRP A 346 -21.08 -5.85 -40.09
N GLY A 347 -21.75 -4.71 -40.31
CA GLY A 347 -21.64 -3.94 -41.55
C GLY A 347 -22.30 -4.61 -42.76
N VAL A 348 -21.88 -4.19 -43.94
CA VAL A 348 -22.46 -4.63 -45.22
C VAL A 348 -22.00 -6.04 -45.52
N ASP A 349 -22.93 -6.97 -45.68
CA ASP A 349 -22.66 -8.37 -46.07
C ASP A 349 -21.50 -9.02 -45.28
N GLY A 350 -21.43 -8.72 -43.98
CA GLY A 350 -20.36 -9.18 -43.10
C GLY A 350 -20.28 -10.71 -43.05
N ARG A 351 -19.07 -11.24 -43.15
CA ARG A 351 -18.74 -12.67 -43.22
C ARG A 351 -17.59 -13.00 -42.29
N ILE A 352 -17.70 -14.15 -41.63
CA ILE A 352 -16.61 -14.80 -40.92
C ILE A 352 -16.09 -15.90 -41.84
N GLU A 353 -14.83 -15.81 -42.27
CA GLU A 353 -14.18 -16.86 -43.06
C GLU A 353 -13.72 -17.99 -42.14
N ASN A 354 -12.94 -17.63 -41.13
CA ASN A 354 -12.53 -18.55 -40.07
C ASN A 354 -12.20 -17.80 -38.78
N ILE A 355 -12.40 -18.47 -37.65
CA ILE A 355 -11.86 -18.05 -36.36
C ILE A 355 -11.25 -19.29 -35.72
N THR A 356 -9.94 -19.26 -35.58
CA THR A 356 -9.16 -20.35 -35.02
C THR A 356 -8.75 -20.01 -33.60
N ARG A 357 -9.05 -20.92 -32.67
CA ARG A 357 -8.58 -20.84 -31.29
C ARG A 357 -7.45 -21.83 -31.11
N LEU A 358 -6.27 -21.33 -30.78
CA LEU A 358 -5.06 -22.09 -30.52
C LEU A 358 -4.74 -22.04 -29.03
N ASP A 359 -4.01 -23.05 -28.56
CA ASP A 359 -3.49 -23.13 -27.19
C ASP A 359 -4.57 -22.87 -26.14
N ASP A 360 -5.72 -23.52 -26.31
CA ASP A 360 -6.88 -23.44 -25.41
C ASP A 360 -7.37 -22.00 -25.12
N GLY A 361 -7.26 -21.12 -26.12
CA GLY A 361 -7.76 -19.73 -26.07
C GLY A 361 -6.72 -18.68 -25.67
N LEU A 362 -5.43 -19.06 -25.62
CA LEU A 362 -4.32 -18.11 -25.49
C LEU A 362 -4.08 -17.32 -26.78
N VAL A 363 -4.31 -17.94 -27.93
CA VAL A 363 -4.20 -17.28 -29.23
C VAL A 363 -5.50 -17.47 -30.01
N ILE A 364 -6.07 -16.38 -30.48
CA ILE A 364 -7.24 -16.37 -31.35
C ILE A 364 -6.89 -15.59 -32.60
N GLU A 365 -7.01 -16.27 -33.74
CA GLU A 365 -6.83 -15.68 -35.04
C GLU A 365 -8.15 -15.71 -35.79
N GLY A 366 -8.53 -14.60 -36.41
CA GLY A 366 -9.76 -14.56 -37.20
C GLY A 366 -9.55 -13.86 -38.53
N ARG A 367 -10.17 -14.42 -39.58
CA ARG A 367 -10.30 -13.77 -40.87
C ARG A 367 -11.76 -13.46 -41.13
N CYS A 368 -12.03 -12.20 -41.42
CA CYS A 368 -13.38 -11.69 -41.60
C CYS A 368 -13.39 -10.65 -42.70
N GLY A 369 -14.55 -10.51 -43.34
CA GLY A 369 -14.71 -9.63 -44.47
C GLY A 369 -16.16 -9.18 -44.63
N GLY A 370 -16.44 -8.37 -45.64
CA GLY A 370 -17.78 -7.93 -45.97
C GLY A 370 -17.82 -7.13 -47.25
N GLY A 371 -18.99 -6.64 -47.62
CA GLY A 371 -19.18 -5.80 -48.79
C GLY A 371 -18.83 -4.34 -48.50
N VAL A 372 -19.05 -3.50 -49.51
CA VAL A 372 -19.05 -2.04 -49.37
C VAL A 372 -20.38 -1.48 -49.84
N SER A 373 -20.99 -0.60 -49.05
CA SER A 373 -22.16 0.18 -49.48
C SER A 373 -22.15 1.53 -48.77
N GLU A 374 -22.30 2.61 -49.55
CA GLU A 374 -22.31 4.00 -49.04
C GLU A 374 -21.11 4.34 -48.14
N GLY A 375 -19.93 3.84 -48.50
CA GLY A 375 -18.69 4.06 -47.72
C GLY A 375 -18.56 3.19 -46.46
N ASN A 376 -19.50 2.25 -46.22
CA ASN A 376 -19.47 1.31 -45.11
C ASN A 376 -19.01 -0.08 -45.51
N CYS A 377 -18.05 -0.63 -44.78
CA CYS A 377 -17.51 -1.96 -44.96
C CYS A 377 -18.23 -2.98 -44.06
N GLY A 378 -17.88 -4.26 -44.19
CA GLY A 378 -18.38 -5.32 -43.32
C GLY A 378 -17.27 -6.19 -42.75
N GLY A 379 -17.61 -6.99 -41.74
CA GLY A 379 -16.62 -7.81 -41.06
C GLY A 379 -17.21 -8.62 -39.92
N CYS A 380 -16.34 -8.94 -38.96
CA CYS A 380 -16.73 -9.55 -37.70
C CYS A 380 -16.15 -8.80 -36.51
N GLU A 381 -16.84 -8.88 -35.38
CA GLU A 381 -16.40 -8.31 -34.11
C GLU A 381 -16.78 -9.27 -32.97
N PRO A 382 -16.11 -9.17 -31.81
CA PRO A 382 -16.49 -9.99 -30.67
C PRO A 382 -17.94 -9.70 -30.25
N ASP A 383 -18.72 -10.73 -29.93
CA ASP A 383 -20.10 -10.57 -29.46
C ASP A 383 -20.10 -10.11 -27.99
N GLY A 384 -19.94 -8.80 -27.82
CA GLY A 384 -19.70 -8.16 -26.53
C GLY A 384 -18.21 -7.97 -26.24
N ASN A 385 -17.87 -7.67 -24.98
CA ASN A 385 -16.48 -7.48 -24.59
C ASN A 385 -15.81 -8.85 -24.30
N PRO A 386 -14.61 -9.12 -24.86
CA PRO A 386 -13.90 -10.37 -24.60
C PRO A 386 -13.70 -10.59 -23.09
N THR A 387 -14.16 -11.72 -22.59
CA THR A 387 -14.01 -12.09 -21.18
C THR A 387 -12.76 -12.95 -21.00
N LEU A 388 -11.97 -12.64 -19.98
CA LEU A 388 -10.77 -13.39 -19.61
C LEU A 388 -11.05 -14.38 -18.48
N GLU A 389 -10.21 -15.40 -18.41
CA GLU A 389 -10.05 -16.29 -17.26
C GLU A 389 -8.58 -16.62 -17.03
N PHE A 390 -8.25 -17.17 -15.88
CA PHE A 390 -6.89 -17.61 -15.60
C PHE A 390 -6.50 -18.75 -16.53
N ASP A 391 -5.28 -18.68 -17.03
CA ASP A 391 -4.64 -19.81 -17.68
C ASP A 391 -4.17 -20.80 -16.61
N PRO A 392 -4.70 -22.03 -16.57
CA PRO A 392 -4.29 -23.02 -15.58
C PRO A 392 -2.86 -23.53 -15.82
N THR A 393 -2.29 -23.29 -17.00
CA THR A 393 -0.97 -23.81 -17.40
C THR A 393 0.17 -22.81 -17.19
N TYR A 394 -0.15 -21.53 -16.98
CA TYR A 394 0.85 -20.48 -16.80
C TYR A 394 0.42 -19.46 -15.75
N THR A 395 1.32 -19.22 -14.79
CA THR A 395 1.22 -18.10 -13.84
C THR A 395 2.47 -17.23 -14.03
N PRO A 396 2.33 -15.90 -14.23
CA PRO A 396 3.49 -15.04 -14.37
C PRO A 396 4.32 -15.01 -13.10
N ASP A 397 5.64 -14.94 -13.25
CA ASP A 397 6.58 -14.84 -12.12
C ASP A 397 6.21 -13.67 -11.21
N PHE A 398 6.24 -13.89 -9.90
CA PHE A 398 5.87 -12.87 -8.92
C PHE A 398 6.71 -11.59 -9.07
N GLU A 399 8.00 -11.71 -9.39
CA GLU A 399 8.91 -10.58 -9.61
C GLU A 399 8.62 -9.80 -10.91
N SER A 400 7.76 -10.31 -11.79
CA SER A 400 7.42 -9.64 -13.07
C SER A 400 6.51 -8.42 -12.91
N ALA A 401 6.07 -8.11 -11.69
CA ALA A 401 5.30 -6.93 -11.35
C ALA A 401 5.48 -6.55 -9.87
N THR A 402 5.29 -5.27 -9.55
CA THR A 402 5.40 -4.77 -8.19
C THR A 402 4.14 -5.11 -7.40
N MET A 403 4.29 -5.69 -6.21
CA MET A 403 3.18 -5.78 -5.26
C MET A 403 2.99 -4.42 -4.59
N PRO A 404 1.84 -3.75 -4.79
CA PRO A 404 1.62 -2.43 -4.20
C PRO A 404 1.50 -2.54 -2.67
N TYR A 405 2.11 -1.58 -1.99
CA TYR A 405 2.00 -1.44 -0.54
C TYR A 405 2.10 0.04 -0.16
N CYS A 406 1.58 0.35 1.02
CA CYS A 406 1.60 1.70 1.56
C CYS A 406 2.66 1.76 2.65
N LYS A 407 3.63 2.67 2.49
CA LYS A 407 4.69 2.88 3.48
C LYS A 407 4.53 4.27 4.07
N ALA A 408 4.71 4.39 5.38
CA ALA A 408 4.99 5.69 5.96
C ALA A 408 6.31 6.22 5.37
N LEU A 409 6.27 7.40 4.75
CA LEU A 409 7.50 8.14 4.44
C LEU A 409 8.10 8.53 5.80
N LEU A 410 9.11 7.77 6.23
CA LEU A 410 9.88 8.06 7.44
C LEU A 410 10.85 9.22 7.19
#